data_AF-A0A2T4BP91-F1
#
_entry.id   AF-A0A2T4BP91-F1
#
_cell.length_a   1.000
_cell.length_b   1.000
_cell.length_c   1.000
_cell.angle_alpha   90.00
_cell.angle_beta   90.00
_cell.angle_gamma   90.00
#
_symmetry.space_group_name_H-M   'P 1'
#
loop_
_entity.id
_entity.type
_entity.pdbx_description
1 polymer ?
#
loop_
_entity_poly.entity_id
_entity_poly.type
_entity_poly.pdbx_seq_one_letter_code
_entity_poly.pdbx_strand_id
1 'polypeptide(L)'
;MLLDILFQAVLIILSIHKGIRKYYSLADQGFPKNPFSIVEKEPNDSSAVLTNCAPETPAATIAEAPGPAVEDEFPDGRRYVVPWPGNKYHIFLDGTDQVICSHDDGKLHLCDADKDDLQLHTWVCVEKDGYFGFFNTHTGKFIGHGNDGWMHSTARYHRDWELITVRRHPEGGYELLMPYWSHTLKKVRVFDGSKTVVLKRYGTTRWQFVKAK
;
A
#
# COMPACT_ATOMS: atom_id res chain seq x y z
N MET A 1 -3.18 23.96 -39.78
CA MET A 1 -4.02 23.63 -38.60
C MET A 1 -4.05 22.13 -38.28
N LEU A 2 -4.63 21.25 -39.13
CA LEU A 2 -4.64 19.80 -38.84
C LEU A 2 -3.22 19.16 -38.89
N LEU A 3 -2.40 19.60 -39.83
CA LEU A 3 -1.03 19.11 -40.03
C LEU A 3 -0.09 19.49 -38.86
N ASP A 4 -0.31 20.67 -38.26
CA ASP A 4 0.49 21.17 -37.14
C ASP A 4 0.24 20.36 -35.86
N ILE A 5 -1.02 19.95 -35.64
CA ILE A 5 -1.40 19.13 -34.48
C ILE A 5 -0.78 17.73 -34.58
N LEU A 6 -0.80 17.13 -35.78
CA LEU A 6 -0.15 15.84 -36.03
C LEU A 6 1.37 15.92 -35.84
N PHE A 7 2.00 17.01 -36.27
CA PHE A 7 3.44 17.22 -36.09
C PHE A 7 3.83 17.36 -34.62
N GLN A 8 3.04 18.10 -33.82
CA GLN A 8 3.25 18.22 -32.38
C GLN A 8 3.03 16.89 -31.65
N ALA A 9 2.03 16.10 -32.05
CA ALA A 9 1.80 14.78 -31.48
C ALA A 9 2.97 13.81 -31.74
N VAL A 10 3.54 13.82 -32.95
CA VAL A 10 4.71 13.01 -33.30
C VAL A 10 5.95 13.45 -32.52
N LEU A 11 6.16 14.76 -32.34
CA LEU A 11 7.25 15.30 -31.50
C LEU A 11 7.14 14.87 -30.04
N ILE A 12 5.92 14.86 -29.48
CA ILE A 12 5.68 14.39 -28.11
C ILE A 12 5.98 12.90 -27.99
N ILE A 13 5.51 12.07 -28.93
CA ILE A 13 5.76 10.62 -28.94
C ILE A 13 7.27 10.32 -29.06
N LEU A 14 7.98 11.02 -29.95
CA LEU A 14 9.43 10.87 -30.11
C LEU A 14 10.22 11.34 -28.87
N SER A 15 9.75 12.39 -28.20
CA SER A 15 10.34 12.88 -26.95
C SER A 15 10.16 11.87 -25.81
N ILE A 16 8.96 11.29 -25.69
CA ILE A 16 8.66 10.21 -24.73
C ILE A 16 9.54 8.99 -25.01
N HIS A 17 9.64 8.55 -26.26
CA HIS A 17 10.44 7.38 -26.64
C HIS A 17 11.94 7.58 -26.39
N LYS A 18 12.48 8.79 -26.63
CA LYS A 18 13.88 9.14 -26.29
C LYS A 18 14.11 9.16 -24.77
N GLY A 19 13.16 9.68 -24.00
CA GLY A 19 13.20 9.66 -22.54
C GLY A 19 13.22 8.22 -21.98
N ILE A 20 12.36 7.36 -22.50
CA ILE A 20 12.26 5.94 -22.11
C ILE A 20 13.57 5.19 -22.41
N ARG A 21 14.15 5.36 -23.62
CA ARG A 21 15.44 4.72 -23.97
C ARG A 21 16.58 5.16 -23.08
N LYS A 22 16.62 6.43 -22.69
CA LYS A 22 17.66 6.96 -21.79
C LYS A 22 17.49 6.44 -20.37
N TYR A 23 16.26 6.21 -19.92
CA TYR A 23 15.96 5.65 -18.60
C TYR A 23 16.44 4.20 -18.44
N TYR A 24 16.13 3.32 -19.40
CA TYR A 24 16.62 1.93 -19.37
C TYR A 24 18.14 1.82 -19.51
N SER A 25 18.78 2.71 -20.28
CA SER A 25 20.24 2.75 -20.40
C SER A 25 20.97 3.19 -19.12
N LEU A 26 20.31 3.96 -18.25
CA LEU A 26 20.88 4.41 -16.98
C LEU A 26 20.65 3.38 -15.86
N ALA A 27 19.58 2.60 -15.93
CA ALA A 27 19.29 1.53 -14.96
C ALA A 27 20.28 0.34 -15.04
N ASP A 28 20.95 0.14 -16.18
CA ASP A 28 22.03 -0.85 -16.35
C ASP A 28 23.39 -0.37 -15.83
N GLN A 29 23.54 0.92 -15.48
CA GLN A 29 24.74 1.42 -14.82
C GLN A 29 24.55 1.28 -13.31
N GLY A 30 25.00 0.14 -12.79
CA GLY A 30 24.81 -0.33 -11.41
C GLY A 30 24.83 0.76 -10.33
N PHE A 31 23.92 0.61 -9.36
CA PHE A 31 23.82 1.45 -8.17
C PHE A 31 25.20 1.67 -7.52
N PRO A 32 25.55 2.91 -7.11
CA PRO A 32 26.74 3.13 -6.31
C PRO A 32 26.61 2.38 -4.98
N LYS A 33 27.67 1.66 -4.60
CA LYS A 33 27.75 0.98 -3.31
C LYS A 33 27.58 2.00 -2.19
N ASN A 34 26.70 1.64 -1.26
CA ASN A 34 26.38 2.25 0.03
C ASN A 34 27.32 3.39 0.51
N PRO A 35 26.84 4.64 0.66
CA PRO A 35 27.63 5.75 1.20
C PRO A 35 27.73 5.76 2.75
N PHE A 36 27.16 4.77 3.44
CA PHE A 36 27.28 4.63 4.90
C PHE A 36 28.18 3.45 5.28
N SER A 37 29.49 3.62 5.08
CA SER A 37 30.49 2.86 5.83
C SER A 37 30.74 3.59 7.15
N ILE A 38 30.12 3.10 8.23
CA ILE A 38 30.46 3.52 9.59
C ILE A 38 31.87 2.99 9.87
N VAL A 39 32.79 3.90 10.16
CA VAL A 39 34.13 3.58 10.67
C VAL A 39 33.94 3.01 12.07
N GLU A 40 34.13 1.71 12.23
CA GLU A 40 34.26 1.09 13.55
C GLU A 40 35.55 1.61 14.20
N LYS A 41 35.39 2.43 15.23
CA LYS A 41 36.48 2.84 16.11
C LYS A 41 36.44 1.94 17.34
N GLU A 42 37.36 0.99 17.39
CA GLU A 42 37.67 0.17 18.56
C GLU A 42 37.79 1.03 19.84
N PRO A 43 37.09 0.70 20.95
CA PRO A 43 37.33 1.31 22.24
C PRO A 43 38.48 0.58 22.96
N ASN A 44 39.53 1.35 23.23
CA ASN A 44 40.71 0.97 23.98
C ASN A 44 40.36 0.61 25.44
N ASP A 45 41.07 -0.39 25.94
CA ASP A 45 40.98 -1.06 27.24
C ASP A 45 41.11 -0.10 28.45
N SER A 46 40.23 -0.26 29.45
CA SER A 46 40.48 0.07 30.87
C SER A 46 39.34 -0.39 31.80
N SER A 47 39.55 -1.57 32.40
CA SER A 47 39.24 -1.95 33.80
C SER A 47 37.91 -1.49 34.42
N ALA A 48 36.94 -2.42 34.47
CA ALA A 48 36.02 -2.53 35.61
C ALA A 48 35.66 -3.99 35.89
N VAL A 49 36.21 -4.48 37.02
CA VAL A 49 35.92 -5.66 37.83
C VAL A 49 34.69 -6.50 37.41
N LEU A 50 34.94 -7.76 37.03
CA LEU A 50 33.92 -8.81 36.89
C LEU A 50 33.48 -9.29 38.28
N THR A 51 32.30 -8.86 38.73
CA THR A 51 31.59 -9.54 39.82
C THR A 51 30.64 -10.56 39.21
N ASN A 52 30.95 -11.83 39.39
CA ASN A 52 30.07 -12.97 39.09
C ASN A 52 28.73 -12.80 39.83
N CYS A 53 27.62 -12.84 39.10
CA CYS A 53 26.31 -13.16 39.68
C CYS A 53 25.86 -14.52 39.14
N ALA A 54 25.90 -15.53 40.01
CA ALA A 54 25.17 -16.78 39.82
C ALA A 54 23.64 -16.50 39.87
N PRO A 55 22.79 -17.36 39.30
CA PRO A 55 21.35 -17.14 39.29
C PRO A 55 20.76 -17.54 40.64
N GLU A 56 20.44 -16.58 41.49
CA GLU A 56 19.54 -16.84 42.61
C GLU A 56 18.09 -16.76 42.11
N THR A 57 17.35 -17.84 42.33
CA THR A 57 15.91 -17.95 42.09
C THR A 57 15.18 -17.40 43.30
N PRO A 58 14.32 -16.36 43.17
CA PRO A 58 13.30 -16.09 44.17
C PRO A 58 11.96 -16.69 43.73
N ALA A 59 11.31 -17.33 44.69
CA ALA A 59 10.06 -18.05 44.59
C ALA A 59 8.86 -17.22 44.10
N ALA A 60 7.86 -17.97 43.65
CA ALA A 60 6.62 -17.53 43.03
C ALA A 60 5.89 -16.40 43.77
N THR A 61 5.46 -15.40 43.00
CA THR A 61 4.27 -14.60 43.31
C THR A 61 3.30 -14.79 42.14
N ILE A 62 2.15 -15.38 42.43
CA ILE A 62 1.02 -15.51 41.51
C ILE A 62 0.53 -14.08 41.23
N ALA A 63 0.84 -13.56 40.05
CA ALA A 63 0.16 -12.41 39.47
C ALA A 63 -0.75 -12.94 38.36
N GLU A 64 -2.00 -12.51 38.40
CA GLU A 64 -3.08 -12.91 37.49
C GLU A 64 -2.64 -12.97 36.03
N ALA A 65 -3.17 -13.97 35.33
CA ALA A 65 -3.10 -14.05 33.88
C ALA A 65 -3.47 -12.68 33.26
N PRO A 66 -2.75 -12.18 32.25
CA PRO A 66 -3.22 -11.05 31.48
C PRO A 66 -4.61 -11.43 30.95
N GLY A 67 -5.64 -10.70 31.38
CA GLY A 67 -6.98 -10.80 30.81
C GLY A 67 -6.90 -10.67 29.29
N PRO A 68 -7.89 -11.21 28.56
CA PRO A 68 -7.85 -11.22 27.10
C PRO A 68 -7.55 -9.81 26.62
N ALA A 69 -6.52 -9.68 25.78
CA ALA A 69 -6.20 -8.45 25.09
C ALA A 69 -7.51 -7.84 24.62
N VAL A 70 -7.76 -6.59 25.00
CA VAL A 70 -8.88 -5.79 24.52
C VAL A 70 -8.81 -5.89 22.99
N GLU A 71 -9.60 -6.79 22.42
CA GLU A 71 -9.91 -6.75 21.01
C GLU A 71 -10.59 -5.40 20.87
N ASP A 72 -9.98 -4.47 20.11
CA ASP A 72 -10.65 -3.22 19.73
C ASP A 72 -11.99 -3.61 19.09
N GLU A 73 -13.06 -3.64 19.89
CA GLU A 73 -14.43 -3.68 19.39
C GLU A 73 -14.65 -2.32 18.75
N PHE A 74 -14.38 -2.25 17.46
CA PHE A 74 -14.72 -1.09 16.66
C PHE A 74 -16.24 -0.90 16.74
N PRO A 75 -16.75 0.35 16.83
CA PRO A 75 -18.17 0.63 17.03
C PRO A 75 -19.11 -0.01 16.00
N ASP A 76 -18.56 -0.43 14.86
CA ASP A 76 -19.24 -1.08 13.75
C ASP A 76 -19.25 -2.62 13.81
N GLY A 77 -18.69 -3.23 14.87
CA GLY A 77 -18.62 -4.68 15.05
C GLY A 77 -17.69 -5.42 14.08
N ARG A 78 -16.90 -4.71 13.27
CA ARG A 78 -15.97 -5.32 12.31
C ARG A 78 -14.61 -5.59 12.95
N ARG A 79 -14.04 -6.75 12.67
CA ARG A 79 -12.68 -7.10 13.07
C ARG A 79 -11.67 -6.62 12.02
N TYR A 80 -11.02 -5.50 12.30
CA TYR A 80 -9.95 -4.98 11.45
C TYR A 80 -8.65 -5.76 11.63
N VAL A 81 -7.95 -6.01 10.52
CA VAL A 81 -6.75 -6.85 10.49
C VAL A 81 -5.62 -6.19 9.71
N VAL A 82 -4.40 -6.67 9.91
CA VAL A 82 -3.25 -6.33 9.07
C VAL A 82 -3.37 -7.10 7.75
N PRO A 83 -3.29 -6.45 6.57
CA PRO A 83 -3.30 -7.17 5.30
C PRO A 83 -2.01 -7.99 5.15
N TRP A 84 -2.17 -9.24 4.72
CA TRP A 84 -1.07 -10.17 4.48
C TRP A 84 -1.27 -10.90 3.16
N PRO A 85 -0.21 -11.11 2.35
CA PRO A 85 -0.31 -11.77 1.06
C PRO A 85 -0.99 -13.14 1.12
N GLY A 86 -1.73 -13.48 0.07
CA GLY A 86 -2.49 -14.73 -0.06
C GLY A 86 -3.87 -14.72 0.59
N ASN A 87 -4.19 -13.71 1.40
CA ASN A 87 -5.53 -13.56 1.98
C ASN A 87 -6.44 -12.67 1.12
N LYS A 88 -7.74 -12.78 1.37
CA LYS A 88 -8.77 -11.92 0.77
C LYS A 88 -9.27 -10.89 1.76
N TYR A 89 -9.57 -9.70 1.27
CA TYR A 89 -10.02 -8.59 2.08
C TYR A 89 -11.13 -7.79 1.41
N HIS A 90 -11.97 -7.19 2.25
CA HIS A 90 -12.76 -6.02 1.95
C HIS A 90 -12.01 -4.79 2.47
N ILE A 91 -11.92 -3.74 1.65
CA ILE A 91 -11.13 -2.53 1.96
C ILE A 91 -12.12 -1.40 2.22
N PHE A 92 -12.38 -1.15 3.50
CA PHE A 92 -13.37 -0.18 3.97
C PHE A 92 -12.78 1.22 4.08
N LEU A 93 -13.59 2.23 3.76
CA LEU A 93 -13.37 3.59 4.20
C LEU A 93 -13.66 3.67 5.71
N ASP A 94 -12.66 4.10 6.46
CA ASP A 94 -12.69 4.16 7.92
C ASP A 94 -13.90 4.95 8.46
N GLY A 95 -14.58 4.41 9.47
CA GLY A 95 -15.78 4.99 10.08
C GLY A 95 -17.04 4.94 9.22
N THR A 96 -17.05 4.17 8.13
CA THR A 96 -18.22 4.00 7.24
C THR A 96 -18.39 2.54 6.82
N ASP A 97 -19.55 2.20 6.26
CA ASP A 97 -19.81 0.88 5.63
C ASP A 97 -19.48 0.87 4.13
N GLN A 98 -18.72 1.87 3.67
CA GLN A 98 -18.31 1.98 2.28
C GLN A 98 -17.03 1.20 2.02
N VAL A 99 -16.99 0.45 0.93
CA VAL A 99 -15.85 -0.39 0.50
C VAL A 99 -15.40 -0.01 -0.91
N ILE A 100 -14.12 -0.23 -1.22
CA ILE A 100 -13.61 -0.10 -2.59
C ILE A 100 -14.15 -1.25 -3.45
N CYS A 101 -14.84 -0.91 -4.54
CA CYS A 101 -15.50 -1.85 -5.46
C CYS A 101 -14.95 -1.67 -6.87
N SER A 102 -14.81 -2.78 -7.60
CA SER A 102 -14.49 -2.80 -9.03
C SER A 102 -15.74 -2.97 -9.85
N HIS A 103 -16.06 -2.02 -10.72
CA HIS A 103 -17.07 -2.22 -11.74
C HIS A 103 -16.47 -2.95 -12.97
N ASP A 104 -17.31 -3.59 -13.80
CA ASP A 104 -16.87 -4.37 -14.97
C ASP A 104 -16.15 -3.52 -16.04
N ASP A 105 -16.58 -2.26 -16.18
CA ASP A 105 -15.93 -1.26 -17.05
C ASP A 105 -14.55 -0.82 -16.53
N GLY A 106 -14.13 -1.32 -15.37
CA GLY A 106 -12.85 -1.06 -14.75
C GLY A 106 -12.81 0.21 -13.91
N LYS A 107 -13.93 0.90 -13.66
CA LYS A 107 -13.95 2.02 -12.73
C LYS A 107 -13.92 1.55 -11.27
N LEU A 108 -13.10 2.22 -10.47
CA LEU A 108 -13.10 2.06 -9.01
C LEU A 108 -14.04 3.08 -8.37
N HIS A 109 -14.87 2.60 -7.46
CA HIS A 109 -15.82 3.42 -6.71
C HIS A 109 -16.05 2.86 -5.32
N LEU A 110 -16.65 3.67 -4.45
CA LEU A 110 -17.16 3.25 -3.17
C LEU A 110 -18.58 2.71 -3.31
N CYS A 111 -18.82 1.50 -2.83
CA CYS A 111 -20.15 0.92 -2.71
C CYS A 111 -20.43 0.50 -1.25
N ASP A 112 -21.70 0.25 -0.94
CA ASP A 112 -22.15 -0.18 0.38
C ASP A 112 -21.95 -1.70 0.47
N ALA A 113 -21.20 -2.17 1.46
CA ALA A 113 -20.80 -3.57 1.57
C ALA A 113 -22.00 -4.53 1.66
N ASP A 114 -23.08 -4.08 2.32
CA ASP A 114 -24.28 -4.91 2.54
C ASP A 114 -25.19 -5.02 1.31
N LYS A 115 -24.91 -4.22 0.26
CA LYS A 115 -25.74 -4.13 -0.95
C LYS A 115 -25.06 -4.69 -2.20
N ASP A 116 -23.91 -5.32 -2.04
CA ASP A 116 -23.12 -5.85 -3.16
C ASP A 116 -23.23 -7.37 -3.29
N ASP A 117 -24.29 -7.82 -3.95
CA ASP A 117 -24.55 -9.24 -4.23
C ASP A 117 -23.46 -9.89 -5.12
N LEU A 118 -22.72 -9.09 -5.90
CA LEU A 118 -21.75 -9.57 -6.89
C LEU A 118 -20.33 -9.71 -6.33
N GLN A 119 -20.10 -9.34 -5.07
CA GLN A 119 -18.79 -9.35 -4.41
C GLN A 119 -17.73 -8.54 -5.17
N LEU A 120 -18.13 -7.41 -5.76
CA LEU A 120 -17.26 -6.46 -6.46
C LEU A 120 -16.16 -5.87 -5.56
N HIS A 121 -16.29 -6.05 -4.24
CA HIS A 121 -15.37 -5.55 -3.21
C HIS A 121 -14.48 -6.64 -2.58
N THR A 122 -14.39 -7.84 -3.15
CA THR A 122 -13.48 -8.90 -2.68
C THR A 122 -12.13 -8.84 -3.41
N TRP A 123 -11.08 -8.52 -2.64
CA TRP A 123 -9.72 -8.32 -3.15
C TRP A 123 -8.74 -9.34 -2.57
N VAL A 124 -8.03 -10.08 -3.43
CA VAL A 124 -6.88 -10.90 -3.04
C VAL A 124 -5.68 -10.00 -2.87
N CYS A 125 -5.05 -10.04 -1.70
CA CYS A 125 -3.76 -9.40 -1.45
C CYS A 125 -2.64 -10.26 -2.06
N VAL A 126 -1.90 -9.70 -3.00
CA VAL A 126 -0.78 -10.34 -3.69
C VAL A 126 0.48 -9.55 -3.37
N GLU A 127 1.62 -10.22 -3.23
CA GLU A 127 2.92 -9.57 -3.07
C GLU A 127 3.74 -9.65 -4.35
N LYS A 128 4.43 -8.55 -4.67
CA LYS A 128 5.45 -8.49 -5.70
C LYS A 128 6.52 -7.49 -5.30
N ASP A 129 7.78 -7.93 -5.28
CA ASP A 129 8.95 -7.07 -5.02
C ASP A 129 8.83 -6.25 -3.71
N GLY A 130 8.20 -6.81 -2.67
CA GLY A 130 7.94 -6.15 -1.39
C GLY A 130 6.78 -5.16 -1.39
N TYR A 131 6.08 -5.00 -2.52
CA TYR A 131 4.82 -4.25 -2.62
C TYR A 131 3.62 -5.18 -2.58
N PHE A 132 2.48 -4.64 -2.17
CA PHE A 132 1.20 -5.30 -2.31
C PHE A 132 0.53 -4.98 -3.65
N GLY A 133 -0.41 -5.82 -4.03
CA GLY A 133 -1.40 -5.60 -5.08
C GLY A 133 -2.72 -6.16 -4.62
N PHE A 134 -3.81 -5.52 -5.00
CA PHE A 134 -5.16 -5.98 -4.67
C PHE A 134 -5.85 -6.41 -5.96
N PHE A 135 -6.00 -7.73 -6.12
CA PHE A 135 -6.62 -8.35 -7.30
C PHE A 135 -8.08 -8.66 -7.03
N ASN A 136 -8.97 -8.12 -7.85
CA ASN A 136 -10.39 -8.35 -7.74
C ASN A 136 -10.76 -9.75 -8.24
N THR A 137 -11.44 -10.54 -7.40
CA THR A 137 -11.83 -11.90 -7.77
C THR A 137 -12.96 -11.96 -8.80
N HIS A 138 -13.80 -10.92 -8.87
CA HIS A 138 -14.91 -10.83 -9.82
C HIS A 138 -14.41 -10.42 -11.21
N THR A 139 -13.72 -9.26 -11.29
CA THR A 139 -13.30 -8.71 -12.59
C THR A 139 -11.99 -9.28 -13.12
N GLY A 140 -11.21 -9.96 -12.27
CA GLY A 140 -9.91 -10.51 -12.61
C GLY A 140 -8.84 -9.44 -12.87
N LYS A 141 -8.92 -8.30 -12.17
CA LYS A 141 -8.09 -7.11 -12.41
C LYS A 141 -7.57 -6.52 -11.10
N PHE A 142 -6.39 -5.91 -11.15
CA PHE A 142 -5.76 -5.25 -10.01
C PHE A 142 -6.28 -3.83 -9.80
N ILE A 143 -6.21 -3.32 -8.57
CA ILE A 143 -6.26 -1.88 -8.31
C ILE A 143 -5.03 -1.23 -8.93
N GLY A 144 -5.24 -0.21 -9.75
CA GLY A 144 -4.21 0.58 -10.42
C GLY A 144 -4.60 2.04 -10.56
N HIS A 145 -3.75 2.83 -11.22
CA HIS A 145 -4.07 4.22 -11.56
C HIS A 145 -3.59 4.58 -12.97
N GLY A 146 -4.19 5.61 -13.56
CA GLY A 146 -3.76 6.18 -14.84
C GLY A 146 -2.70 7.28 -14.68
N ASN A 147 -2.24 7.80 -15.83
CA ASN A 147 -1.36 8.98 -15.91
C ASN A 147 -2.03 10.29 -15.43
N ASP A 148 -3.35 10.30 -15.36
CA ASP A 148 -4.16 11.43 -14.91
C ASP A 148 -4.43 11.40 -13.39
N GLY A 149 -4.01 10.32 -12.71
CA GLY A 149 -4.25 10.10 -11.30
C GLY A 149 -5.65 9.58 -10.97
N TRP A 150 -6.46 9.23 -11.98
CA TRP A 150 -7.70 8.48 -11.75
C TRP A 150 -7.37 7.03 -11.43
N MET A 151 -8.04 6.49 -10.41
CA MET A 151 -7.87 5.09 -10.02
C MET A 151 -8.78 4.21 -10.86
N HIS A 152 -8.32 3.02 -11.21
CA HIS A 152 -9.06 2.07 -12.02
C HIS A 152 -8.67 0.63 -11.70
N SER A 153 -9.51 -0.31 -12.11
CA SER A 153 -9.20 -1.74 -12.10
C SER A 153 -9.31 -2.31 -13.49
N THR A 154 -8.22 -2.20 -14.26
CA THR A 154 -8.16 -2.56 -15.69
C THR A 154 -7.05 -3.58 -15.99
N ALA A 155 -6.00 -3.62 -15.17
CA ALA A 155 -4.82 -4.43 -15.40
C ALA A 155 -4.99 -5.88 -14.90
N ARG A 156 -4.65 -6.85 -15.76
CA ARG A 156 -4.61 -8.29 -15.40
C ARG A 156 -3.29 -8.73 -14.77
N TYR A 157 -2.29 -7.86 -14.77
CA TYR A 157 -0.94 -8.14 -14.31
C TYR A 157 -0.54 -7.11 -13.27
N HIS A 158 0.19 -7.55 -12.25
CA HIS A 158 0.72 -6.69 -11.20
C HIS A 158 1.97 -5.96 -11.70
N ARG A 159 1.79 -4.77 -12.30
CA ARG A 159 2.86 -3.92 -12.83
C ARG A 159 3.04 -2.69 -11.95
N ASP A 160 3.93 -1.80 -12.37
CA ASP A 160 4.38 -0.62 -11.63
C ASP A 160 3.22 0.26 -11.12
N TRP A 161 2.11 0.31 -11.87
CA TRP A 161 0.95 1.16 -11.55
C TRP A 161 -0.08 0.47 -10.66
N GLU A 162 0.13 -0.82 -10.38
CA GLU A 162 -0.69 -1.66 -9.49
C GLU A 162 0.05 -1.98 -8.18
N LEU A 163 1.27 -1.47 -8.00
CA LEU A 163 2.03 -1.60 -6.76
C LEU A 163 1.45 -0.68 -5.68
N ILE A 164 1.23 -1.25 -4.48
CA ILE A 164 0.64 -0.55 -3.34
C ILE A 164 1.51 -0.79 -2.11
N THR A 165 1.89 0.29 -1.44
CA THR A 165 2.43 0.26 -0.08
C THR A 165 1.30 0.53 0.90
N VAL A 166 1.08 -0.39 1.83
CA VAL A 166 0.12 -0.21 2.93
C VAL A 166 0.87 0.29 4.16
N ARG A 167 0.54 1.49 4.64
CA ARG A 167 1.20 2.10 5.79
C ARG A 167 0.20 2.33 6.92
N ARG A 168 0.49 1.83 8.12
CA ARG A 168 -0.33 2.10 9.31
C ARG A 168 -0.36 3.61 9.60
N HIS A 169 -1.54 4.16 9.86
CA HIS A 169 -1.69 5.54 10.27
C HIS A 169 -1.66 5.64 11.81
N PRO A 170 -1.05 6.70 12.42
CA PRO A 170 -0.93 6.82 13.87
C PRO A 170 -2.27 6.80 14.62
N GLU A 171 -3.32 7.33 14.00
CA GLU A 171 -4.68 7.36 14.56
C GLU A 171 -5.50 6.09 14.24
N GLY A 172 -4.85 5.01 13.79
CA GLY A 172 -5.52 3.77 13.38
C GLY A 172 -5.82 3.70 11.88
N GLY A 173 -6.17 2.52 11.41
CA GLY A 173 -6.32 2.23 9.97
C GLY A 173 -5.02 2.40 9.18
N TYR A 174 -5.16 2.47 7.87
CA TYR A 174 -4.04 2.48 6.93
C TYR A 174 -4.17 3.56 5.87
N GLU A 175 -3.04 4.09 5.44
CA GLU A 175 -2.91 4.80 4.19
C GLU A 175 -2.45 3.82 3.10
N LEU A 176 -3.11 3.88 1.94
CA LEU A 176 -2.64 3.18 0.75
C LEU A 176 -1.85 4.16 -0.10
N LEU A 177 -0.60 3.83 -0.39
CA LEU A 177 0.28 4.64 -1.20
C LEU A 177 0.67 3.88 -2.47
N MET A 178 0.75 4.58 -3.59
CA MET A 178 1.12 3.99 -4.88
C MET A 178 2.26 4.78 -5.52
N PRO A 179 3.26 4.10 -6.12
CA PRO A 179 4.26 4.75 -6.95
C PRO A 179 3.61 5.52 -8.09
N TYR A 180 3.94 6.80 -8.19
CA TYR A 180 3.58 7.65 -9.30
C TYR A 180 4.87 8.10 -9.97
N TRP A 181 5.25 7.36 -11.02
CA TRP A 181 6.60 7.39 -11.60
C TRP A 181 7.68 6.93 -10.60
N SER A 182 8.93 7.33 -10.81
CA SER A 182 10.10 6.71 -10.19
C SER A 182 10.41 7.15 -8.75
N HIS A 183 9.81 8.23 -8.24
CA HIS A 183 10.30 8.89 -7.01
C HIS A 183 9.20 9.50 -6.14
N THR A 184 7.92 9.28 -6.48
CA THR A 184 6.81 9.84 -5.71
C THR A 184 5.84 8.74 -5.31
N LEU A 185 5.52 8.67 -4.03
CA LEU A 185 4.34 7.95 -3.56
C LEU A 185 3.18 8.94 -3.45
N LYS A 186 2.05 8.59 -4.06
CA LYS A 186 0.78 9.30 -3.87
C LYS A 186 -0.19 8.43 -3.08
N LYS A 187 -1.18 9.04 -2.45
CA LYS A 187 -2.14 8.38 -1.57
C LYS A 187 -3.45 8.10 -2.31
N VAL A 188 -3.99 6.91 -2.10
CA VAL A 188 -5.34 6.53 -2.54
C VAL A 188 -6.35 7.21 -1.64
N ARG A 189 -7.27 7.95 -2.25
CA ARG A 189 -8.16 8.92 -1.62
C ARG A 189 -9.56 8.78 -2.17
N VAL A 190 -10.55 9.18 -1.39
CA VAL A 190 -11.89 9.48 -1.92
C VAL A 190 -11.87 10.89 -2.47
N PHE A 191 -12.42 11.09 -3.67
CA PHE A 191 -12.60 12.43 -4.23
C PHE A 191 -13.76 13.12 -3.50
N ASP A 192 -13.50 14.30 -2.94
CA ASP A 192 -14.40 14.99 -2.03
C ASP A 192 -15.81 15.17 -2.63
N GLY A 193 -16.83 14.85 -1.83
CA GLY A 193 -18.23 14.92 -2.25
C GLY A 193 -18.65 13.86 -3.29
N SER A 194 -17.83 12.83 -3.53
CA SER A 194 -18.13 11.76 -4.49
C SER A 194 -17.87 10.37 -3.91
N LYS A 195 -18.21 9.34 -4.68
CA LYS A 195 -17.85 7.94 -4.42
C LYS A 195 -16.63 7.49 -5.22
N THR A 196 -15.92 8.39 -5.88
CA THR A 196 -14.82 8.04 -6.77
C THR A 196 -13.51 7.96 -6.01
N VAL A 197 -12.70 6.94 -6.31
CA VAL A 197 -11.36 6.79 -5.75
C VAL A 197 -10.33 7.46 -6.66
N VAL A 198 -9.39 8.20 -6.10
CA VAL A 198 -8.39 9.00 -6.82
C VAL A 198 -7.02 8.87 -6.17
N LEU A 199 -5.97 9.14 -6.96
CA LEU A 199 -4.59 9.16 -6.49
C LEU A 199 -4.11 10.61 -6.33
N LYS A 200 -3.85 11.04 -5.09
CA LYS A 200 -3.47 12.43 -4.78
C LYS A 200 -2.17 12.51 -3.99
N ARG A 201 -1.44 13.61 -4.14
CA ARG A 201 -0.17 13.83 -3.43
C ARG A 201 -0.36 14.14 -1.94
N TYR A 202 -1.46 14.77 -1.58
CA TYR A 202 -1.72 15.29 -0.24
C TYR A 202 -3.09 14.83 0.29
N GLY A 203 -3.30 15.06 1.60
CA GLY A 203 -4.47 14.61 2.36
C GLY A 203 -4.25 13.24 3.01
N THR A 204 -5.15 12.85 3.91
CA THR A 204 -5.24 11.51 4.53
C THR A 204 -6.64 10.87 4.37
N THR A 205 -6.73 9.73 3.69
CA THR A 205 -7.91 8.84 3.78
C THR A 205 -7.42 7.60 4.50
N ARG A 206 -8.15 7.21 5.56
CA ARG A 206 -7.86 6.00 6.31
C ARG A 206 -8.70 4.86 5.76
N TRP A 207 -8.04 3.74 5.53
CA TRP A 207 -8.62 2.52 5.02
C TRP A 207 -8.51 1.43 6.09
N GLN A 208 -9.53 0.59 6.20
CA GLN A 208 -9.56 -0.54 7.11
C GLN A 208 -9.68 -1.84 6.32
N PHE A 209 -8.99 -2.89 6.76
CA PHE A 209 -9.05 -4.21 6.12
C PHE A 209 -9.87 -5.15 6.98
N VAL A 210 -10.89 -5.75 6.39
CA VAL A 210 -11.67 -6.85 6.98
C VAL A 210 -11.38 -8.10 6.17
N LYS A 211 -11.00 -9.19 6.82
CA LYS A 211 -10.72 -10.46 6.13
C LYS A 211 -12.02 -11.01 5.54
N ALA A 212 -12.03 -11.25 4.23
CA ALA A 212 -13.15 -11.90 3.56
C ALA A 212 -13.12 -13.41 3.85
N LYS A 213 -14.29 -14.04 3.84
CA LYS A 213 -14.45 -15.49 4.04
C LYS A 213 -13.99 -16.30 2.82
#